data_AF-A0A0B8QCL2-F1
#
_entry.id   AF-A0A0B8QCL2-F1
#
_cell.length_a   1.000
_cell.length_b   1.000
_cell.length_c   1.000
_cell.angle_alpha   90.00
_cell.angle_beta   90.00
_cell.angle_gamma   90.00
#
_symmetry.space_group_name_H-M   'P 1'
#
loop_
_entity.id
_entity.type
_entity.pdbx_description
1 polymer ?
#
loop_
_entity_poly.entity_id
_entity_poly.type
_entity_poly.pdbx_seq_one_letter_code
_entity_poly.pdbx_strand_id
1 'polypeptide(L)'
;MTTRRDVQLKHFETIAAFPANVTTYDDAMFAEKVDFLGGQQARLLFADVAKNIKPVAPAKGDHVARAIILENALMEVLDEGKDIKTALKDAERLIKRRTRNL
;
A
#
# COMPACT_ATOMS: atom_id res chain seq x y z
N MET A 1 -6.25 11.50 -17.13
CA MET A 1 -7.12 10.31 -17.35
C MET A 1 -7.35 9.52 -16.06
N THR A 2 -6.30 9.14 -15.33
CA THR A 2 -6.38 8.37 -14.07
C THR A 2 -6.99 9.12 -12.88
N THR A 3 -7.30 10.41 -12.98
CA THR A 3 -7.93 11.21 -11.91
C THR A 3 -9.40 11.56 -12.17
N ARG A 4 -9.91 11.31 -13.39
CA ARG A 4 -11.31 11.62 -13.73
C ARG A 4 -12.25 10.59 -13.12
N ARG A 5 -13.30 11.06 -12.44
CA ARG A 5 -14.26 10.23 -11.71
C ARG A 5 -14.93 9.19 -12.63
N ASP A 6 -15.47 9.63 -13.76
CA ASP A 6 -16.15 8.81 -14.77
C ASP A 6 -15.26 7.67 -15.29
N VAL A 7 -13.99 7.98 -15.59
CA VAL A 7 -13.02 6.98 -16.05
C VAL A 7 -12.72 5.95 -14.97
N GLN A 8 -12.53 6.39 -13.72
CA GLN A 8 -12.24 5.47 -12.62
C GLN A 8 -13.43 4.57 -12.30
N LEU A 9 -14.67 5.10 -12.30
CA LEU A 9 -15.87 4.27 -12.15
C LEU A 9 -15.99 3.26 -13.28
N LYS A 10 -15.70 3.67 -14.52
CA LYS A 10 -15.72 2.74 -15.65
C LYS A 10 -14.68 1.61 -15.52
N HIS A 11 -13.47 1.93 -15.07
CA HIS A 11 -12.46 0.89 -14.83
C HIS A 11 -12.79 0.00 -13.64
N PHE A 12 -13.43 0.54 -12.61
CA PHE A 12 -13.88 -0.26 -11.48
C PHE A 12 -14.96 -1.27 -11.92
N GLU A 13 -15.91 -0.83 -12.75
CA GLU A 13 -16.93 -1.69 -13.35
C GLU A 13 -16.32 -2.78 -14.25
N THR A 14 -15.36 -2.43 -15.12
CA THR A 14 -14.91 -3.35 -16.19
C THR A 14 -13.76 -4.27 -15.78
N ILE A 15 -12.86 -3.80 -14.93
CA ILE A 15 -11.63 -4.53 -14.56
C ILE A 15 -11.39 -4.58 -13.06
N ALA A 16 -12.39 -4.21 -12.24
CA ALA A 16 -12.30 -4.16 -10.79
C ALA A 16 -11.12 -3.31 -10.24
N ALA A 17 -10.66 -2.33 -11.02
CA ALA A 17 -9.61 -1.41 -10.58
C ALA A 17 -10.17 -0.46 -9.51
N PHE A 18 -9.80 -0.69 -8.24
CA PHE A 18 -10.33 0.11 -7.13
C PHE A 18 -9.96 1.59 -7.30
N PRO A 19 -10.94 2.52 -7.28
CA PRO A 19 -10.67 3.94 -7.54
C PRO A 19 -9.75 4.57 -6.50
N ALA A 20 -8.73 5.32 -6.96
CA ALA A 20 -7.90 6.16 -6.10
C ALA A 20 -8.58 7.51 -5.75
N ASN A 21 -9.57 7.93 -6.54
CA ASN A 21 -10.33 9.15 -6.29
C ASN A 21 -11.45 8.88 -5.28
N VAL A 22 -11.27 9.35 -4.04
CA VAL A 22 -12.19 9.15 -2.92
C VAL A 22 -13.60 9.69 -3.15
N THR A 23 -13.78 10.60 -4.11
CA THR A 23 -15.12 11.09 -4.44
C THR A 23 -15.99 9.98 -5.00
N THR A 24 -15.43 8.97 -5.69
CA THR A 24 -16.16 7.86 -6.34
C THR A 24 -16.91 6.93 -5.39
N TYR A 25 -16.58 6.96 -4.10
CA TYR A 25 -17.02 5.96 -3.13
C TYR A 25 -18.50 6.10 -2.71
N ASP A 26 -19.18 7.15 -3.17
CA ASP A 26 -20.61 7.36 -3.03
C ASP A 26 -21.46 6.66 -4.12
N ASP A 27 -20.81 6.08 -5.14
CA ASP A 27 -21.50 5.38 -6.21
C ASP A 27 -22.17 4.09 -5.71
N ALA A 28 -23.36 3.77 -6.24
CA ALA A 28 -24.16 2.63 -5.82
C ALA A 28 -23.41 1.29 -5.97
N MET A 29 -22.48 1.19 -6.91
CA MET A 29 -21.64 -0.01 -7.11
C MET A 29 -20.82 -0.38 -5.87
N PHE A 30 -20.55 0.55 -4.94
CA PHE A 30 -19.87 0.23 -3.68
C PHE A 30 -20.75 -0.53 -2.69
N ALA A 31 -22.08 -0.40 -2.79
CA ALA A 31 -23.02 -1.12 -1.94
C ALA A 31 -23.46 -2.47 -2.53
N GLU A 32 -22.95 -2.85 -3.71
CA GLU A 32 -23.22 -4.17 -4.28
C GLU A 32 -22.63 -5.30 -3.45
N LYS A 33 -23.35 -6.43 -3.42
CA LYS A 33 -22.89 -7.64 -2.76
C LYS A 33 -21.77 -8.29 -3.56
N VAL A 34 -20.72 -8.73 -2.87
CA VAL A 34 -19.61 -9.47 -3.48
C VAL A 34 -19.77 -10.95 -3.20
N ASP A 35 -20.17 -11.72 -4.21
CA ASP A 35 -20.49 -13.16 -4.07
C ASP A 35 -19.31 -13.99 -3.57
N PHE A 36 -18.10 -13.72 -4.07
CA PHE A 36 -16.87 -14.36 -3.61
C PHE A 36 -16.65 -14.20 -2.10
N LEU A 37 -17.16 -13.11 -1.51
CA LEU A 37 -17.08 -12.81 -0.08
C LEU A 37 -18.38 -13.16 0.67
N GLY A 38 -19.20 -14.06 0.12
CA GLY A 38 -20.45 -14.50 0.75
C GLY A 38 -21.54 -13.42 0.76
N GLY A 39 -21.54 -12.53 -0.23
CA GLY A 39 -22.55 -11.49 -0.37
C GLY A 39 -22.35 -10.26 0.52
N GLN A 40 -21.15 -10.08 1.08
CA GLN A 40 -20.79 -8.89 1.84
C GLN A 40 -20.70 -7.66 0.93
N GLN A 41 -21.05 -6.49 1.47
CA GLN A 41 -20.83 -5.18 0.82
C GLN A 41 -19.40 -4.69 1.06
N ALA A 42 -18.40 -5.52 0.72
CA ALA A 42 -17.01 -5.33 1.11
C ALA A 42 -16.38 -4.04 0.57
N ARG A 43 -16.89 -3.52 -0.57
CA ARG A 43 -16.38 -2.30 -1.19
C ARG A 43 -16.59 -1.06 -0.29
N LEU A 44 -17.64 -1.04 0.54
CA LEU A 44 -17.83 0.00 1.56
C LEU A 44 -16.72 -0.02 2.61
N LEU A 45 -16.32 -1.21 3.07
CA LEU A 45 -15.21 -1.37 4.00
C LEU A 45 -13.88 -0.93 3.36
N PHE A 46 -13.64 -1.31 2.10
CA PHE A 46 -12.44 -0.88 1.39
C PHE A 46 -12.37 0.64 1.21
N ALA A 47 -13.51 1.27 0.91
CA ALA A 47 -13.62 2.73 0.82
C ALA A 47 -13.35 3.43 2.15
N ASP A 48 -13.86 2.88 3.26
CA ASP A 48 -13.55 3.38 4.61
C ASP A 48 -12.05 3.29 4.92
N VAL A 49 -11.43 2.11 4.67
CA VAL A 49 -9.99 1.94 4.85
C VAL A 49 -9.20 2.94 4.01
N ALA A 50 -9.54 3.10 2.73
CA ALA A 50 -8.86 4.01 1.82
C ALA A 50 -8.93 5.47 2.27
N LYS A 51 -10.07 5.94 2.81
CA LYS A 51 -10.22 7.29 3.36
C LYS A 51 -9.37 7.54 4.60
N ASN A 52 -9.01 6.48 5.33
CA ASN A 52 -8.25 6.56 6.58
C ASN A 52 -6.75 6.31 6.41
N ILE A 53 -6.25 6.09 5.19
CA ILE A 53 -4.81 5.91 4.92
C ILE A 53 -4.07 7.22 5.21
N LYS A 54 -3.08 7.16 6.11
CA LYS A 54 -2.13 8.26 6.31
C LYS A 54 -1.14 8.29 5.15
N PRO A 55 -1.06 9.39 4.37
CA PRO A 55 -0.14 9.45 3.25
C PRO A 55 1.31 9.45 3.72
N VAL A 56 2.16 8.72 3.00
CA VAL A 56 3.61 8.73 3.18
C VAL A 56 4.22 9.19 1.86
N ALA A 57 5.03 10.24 1.91
CA ALA A 57 5.70 10.76 0.73
C ALA A 57 6.90 9.88 0.36
N PRO A 58 7.08 9.51 -0.93
CA PRO A 58 8.27 8.82 -1.36
C PRO A 58 9.53 9.67 -1.14
N ALA A 59 10.63 9.04 -0.72
CA ALA A 59 11.94 9.68 -0.63
C ALA A 59 12.87 9.20 -1.77
N LYS A 60 13.82 10.04 -2.16
CA LYS A 60 14.82 9.74 -3.22
C LYS A 60 15.58 8.43 -2.96
N GLY A 61 15.77 8.08 -1.68
CA GLY A 61 16.44 6.86 -1.23
C GLY A 61 15.55 5.62 -1.04
N ASP A 62 14.25 5.67 -1.36
CA ASP A 62 13.33 4.56 -1.03
C ASP A 62 13.72 3.24 -1.67
N HIS A 63 14.26 3.26 -2.89
CA HIS A 63 14.76 2.04 -3.55
C HIS A 63 15.92 1.40 -2.77
N VAL A 64 16.82 2.22 -2.19
CA VAL A 64 17.92 1.76 -1.34
C VAL A 64 17.37 1.21 -0.03
N ALA A 65 16.43 1.92 0.60
CA ALA A 65 15.78 1.48 1.83
C ALA A 65 15.03 0.16 1.63
N ARG A 66 14.29 0.03 0.53
CA ARG A 66 13.53 -1.18 0.18
C ARG A 66 14.44 -2.40 0.07
N ALA A 67 15.56 -2.30 -0.64
CA ALA A 67 16.51 -3.41 -0.77
C ALA A 67 17.08 -3.81 0.61
N ILE A 68 17.53 -2.83 1.40
CA ILE A 68 18.09 -3.11 2.75
C ILE A 68 17.06 -3.78 3.66
N ILE A 69 15.80 -3.34 3.62
CA ILE A 69 14.74 -3.88 4.49
C ILE A 69 14.28 -5.26 4.00
N LEU A 70 13.86 -5.37 2.74
CA LEU A 70 13.20 -6.58 2.24
C LEU A 70 14.17 -7.70 1.88
N GLU A 71 15.36 -7.38 1.38
CA GLU A 71 16.29 -8.38 0.86
C GLU A 71 17.33 -8.80 1.91
N ASN A 72 17.57 -7.97 2.94
CA ASN A 72 18.54 -8.27 4.00
C ASN A 72 17.87 -8.38 5.37
N ALA A 73 17.41 -7.27 5.95
CA ALA A 73 17.00 -7.23 7.36
C ALA A 73 15.82 -8.15 7.66
N LEU A 74 14.85 -8.26 6.74
CA LEU A 74 13.73 -9.19 6.86
C LEU A 74 14.20 -10.64 6.83
N MET A 75 15.15 -10.98 5.96
CA MET A 75 15.70 -12.34 5.85
C MET A 75 16.49 -12.72 7.10
N GLU A 76 17.30 -11.82 7.65
CA GLU A 76 18.01 -12.05 8.93
C GLU A 76 17.03 -12.37 10.08
N VAL A 77 15.85 -11.74 10.11
CA VAL A 77 14.83 -12.01 11.13
C VAL A 77 14.14 -13.35 10.88
N LEU A 78 13.70 -13.60 9.65
CA LEU A 78 12.88 -14.78 9.32
C LEU A 78 13.69 -16.07 9.29
N ASP A 79 14.87 -16.05 8.69
CA ASP A 79 15.65 -17.25 8.39
C ASP A 79 16.73 -17.51 9.45
N GLU A 80 17.31 -16.44 10.02
CA GLU A 80 18.40 -16.52 11.01
C GLU A 80 17.93 -16.26 12.45
N GLY A 81 16.66 -15.87 12.64
CA GLY A 81 16.09 -15.62 13.97
C GLY A 81 16.65 -14.38 14.66
N LYS A 82 17.23 -13.43 13.91
CA LYS A 82 17.75 -12.18 14.47
C LYS A 82 16.63 -11.38 15.16
N ASP A 83 16.94 -10.77 16.30
CA ASP A 83 15.99 -9.88 16.98
C ASP A 83 15.58 -8.71 16.08
N ILE A 84 14.26 -8.45 16.00
CA ILE A 84 13.66 -7.44 15.13
C ILE A 84 14.24 -6.05 15.43
N LYS A 85 14.38 -5.67 16.71
CA LYS A 85 14.87 -4.33 17.06
C LYS A 85 16.33 -4.16 16.65
N THR A 86 17.12 -5.22 16.72
CA THR A 86 18.51 -5.25 16.31
C THR A 86 18.64 -5.15 14.78
N ALA A 87 17.88 -5.95 14.04
CA ALA A 87 17.83 -5.90 12.58
C ALA A 87 17.43 -4.50 12.07
N LEU A 88 16.40 -3.88 12.67
CA LEU A 88 15.97 -2.52 12.31
C LEU A 88 17.03 -1.46 12.60
N LYS A 89 17.75 -1.55 13.73
CA LYS A 89 18.84 -0.62 14.06
C LYS A 89 20.00 -0.71 13.07
N ASP A 90 20.36 -1.93 12.66
CA ASP A 90 21.42 -2.14 11.69
C ASP A 90 21.01 -1.66 10.30
N ALA A 91 19.76 -1.94 9.88
CA ALA A 91 19.18 -1.44 8.65
C ALA A 91 19.17 0.10 8.61
N GLU A 92 18.72 0.76 9.68
CA GLU A 92 18.71 2.22 9.79
C GLU A 92 20.12 2.80 9.59
N ARG A 93 21.13 2.21 10.24
CA ARG A 93 22.53 2.63 10.11
C ARG A 93 23.00 2.51 8.66
N LEU A 94 22.66 1.41 7.98
CA LEU A 94 23.05 1.17 6.60
C LEU A 94 22.34 2.12 5.62
N ILE A 95 21.04 2.37 5.82
CA ILE A 95 20.26 3.33 5.03
C ILE A 95 20.89 4.72 5.14
N LYS A 96 21.06 5.24 6.36
CA LYS A 96 21.67 6.56 6.59
C LYS A 96 23.05 6.69 5.92
N ARG A 97 23.85 5.63 5.95
CA ARG A 97 25.17 5.62 5.30
C ARG A 97 25.05 5.69 3.77
N ARG A 98 24.18 4.89 3.16
CA ARG A 98 24.07 4.77 1.69
C ARG A 98 23.31 5.93 1.06
N THR A 99 22.44 6.59 1.81
CA THR A 99 21.66 7.74 1.32
C THR A 99 22.31 9.09 1.64
N ARG A 100 23.48 9.12 2.30
CA ARG A 100 24.13 10.35 2.78
C ARG A 100 24.35 11.43 1.72
N ASN A 101 24.59 11.01 0.47
CA ASN A 101 24.92 11.90 -0.65
C ASN A 101 23.83 11.90 -1.74
N LEU A 102 22.64 11.38 -1.44
CA LEU A 102 21.51 11.40 -2.37
C LEU A 102 20.81 12.76 -2.36
#